data_AF-A0A3L7ZGV6-F1
#
_entry.id   AF-A0A3L7ZGV6-F1
#
_cell.length_a   1.000
_cell.length_b   1.000
_cell.length_c   1.000
_cell.angle_alpha   90.00
_cell.angle_beta   90.00
_cell.angle_gamma   90.00
#
_symmetry.space_group_name_H-M   'P 1'
#
loop_
_entity.id
_entity.type
_entity.pdbx_description
1 polymer ?
#
loop_
_entity_poly.entity_id
_entity_poly.type
_entity_poly.pdbx_seq_one_letter_code
_entity_poly.pdbx_strand_id
1 'polypeptide(L)' 'MAKEKQGQPEVTPVPITEQEPAFLAQYRAAYPECLKFHVAGDNLVFLSHEYDKAVSHQKTVGKGELKTY' A
#
# COMPACT_ATOMS: atom_id res chain seq x y z
N MET A 1 -21.68 -18.95 15.52
CA MET A 1 -20.71 -17.92 15.96
C MET A 1 -20.35 -17.11 14.72
N ALA A 2 -21.01 -15.97 14.53
CA ALA A 2 -20.72 -15.06 13.42
C ALA A 2 -19.49 -14.22 13.79
N LYS A 3 -18.41 -14.33 13.01
CA LYS A 3 -17.23 -13.50 13.16
C LYS A 3 -16.98 -12.77 11.84
N GLU A 4 -17.52 -11.56 11.83
CA GLU A 4 -16.82 -10.36 11.40
C GLU A 4 -16.46 -10.27 9.91
N LYS A 5 -17.33 -9.51 9.23
CA LYS A 5 -17.04 -8.71 8.03
C LYS A 5 -15.62 -8.11 8.11
N GLN A 6 -14.72 -8.59 7.26
CA GLN A 6 -13.62 -7.74 6.79
C GLN A 6 -13.97 -7.35 5.37
N GLY A 7 -14.52 -6.14 5.25
CA GLY A 7 -14.66 -5.47 3.98
C GLY A 7 -13.31 -5.43 3.29
N GLN A 8 -13.32 -5.70 1.99
CA GLN A 8 -12.28 -5.19 1.11
C GLN A 8 -12.06 -3.70 1.47
N PRO A 9 -10.83 -3.23 1.71
CA PRO A 9 -10.57 -1.83 1.48
C PRO A 9 -10.80 -1.68 -0.03
N GLU A 10 -11.96 -1.14 -0.37
CA GLU A 10 -12.26 -0.61 -1.68
C GLU A 10 -11.15 0.39 -1.98
N VAL A 11 -10.13 -0.06 -2.70
CA VAL A 11 -9.02 0.79 -3.15
C VAL A 11 -9.59 1.63 -4.28
N THR A 12 -10.45 2.58 -3.89
CA THR A 12 -10.82 3.70 -4.75
C THR A 12 -9.51 4.25 -5.29
N PRO A 13 -9.28 4.26 -6.62
CA PRO A 13 -8.13 4.95 -7.19
C PRO A 13 -8.38 6.44 -6.97
N VAL A 14 -8.06 6.93 -5.77
CA VAL A 14 -8.07 8.37 -5.49
C VAL A 14 -7.03 8.99 -6.43
N PRO A 15 -7.40 10.01 -7.21
CA PRO A 15 -6.44 10.70 -8.06
C PRO A 15 -5.39 11.34 -7.15
N ILE A 16 -4.20 10.74 -7.12
CA ILE A 16 -3.07 11.11 -6.26
C ILE A 16 -2.66 12.55 -6.61
N THR A 17 -3.17 13.49 -5.83
CA THR A 17 -2.72 14.89 -5.75
C THR A 17 -1.97 15.13 -4.43
N GLU A 18 -1.68 14.06 -3.68
CA GLU A 18 -0.80 14.09 -2.52
C GLU A 18 0.63 13.79 -2.98
N GLN A 19 1.56 14.71 -2.70
CA GLN A 19 2.97 14.56 -3.00
C GLN A 19 3.47 13.19 -2.55
N GLU A 20 4.00 12.39 -3.49
CA GLU A 20 4.63 11.12 -3.18
C GLU A 20 5.73 11.34 -2.11
N PRO A 21 5.86 10.46 -1.11
CA PRO A 21 6.92 10.57 -0.13
C PRO A 21 8.29 10.57 -0.80
N ALA A 22 9.23 11.37 -0.30
CA ALA A 22 10.58 11.45 -0.88
C ALA A 22 11.30 10.07 -0.90
N PHE A 23 10.98 9.18 0.04
CA PHE A 23 11.52 7.82 0.04
C PHE A 23 10.99 6.96 -1.11
N LEU A 24 9.88 7.32 -1.76
CA LEU A 24 9.27 6.54 -2.83
C LEU A 24 9.98 6.79 -4.18
N ALA A 25 10.65 7.93 -4.32
CA ALA A 25 11.45 8.28 -5.49
C ALA A 25 12.58 7.26 -5.78
N GLN A 26 13.23 6.71 -4.75
CA GLN A 26 14.24 5.65 -4.94
C GLN A 26 13.62 4.34 -5.46
N TYR A 27 12.40 4.00 -5.04
CA TYR A 27 11.70 2.82 -5.54
C TYR A 27 11.24 3.01 -6.99
N ARG A 28 10.78 4.20 -7.37
CA ARG A 28 10.48 4.55 -8.76
C ARG A 28 11.71 4.47 -9.66
N ALA A 29 12.87 4.94 -9.16
CA ALA A 29 14.13 4.87 -9.89
C ALA A 29 14.66 3.43 -10.02
N ALA A 30 14.51 2.61 -8.98
CA ALA A 30 14.92 1.21 -8.97
C ALA A 30 13.97 0.28 -9.75
N TYR A 31 12.67 0.60 -9.76
CA TYR A 31 11.61 -0.17 -10.41
C TYR A 31 10.80 0.72 -11.36
N PRO A 32 11.38 1.15 -12.51
CA PRO A 32 10.71 2.02 -13.47
C PRO A 32 9.49 1.34 -14.13
N GLU A 33 9.44 0.01 -14.13
CA GLU A 33 8.30 -0.79 -14.58
C GLU A 33 7.14 -0.84 -13.57
N CYS A 34 7.38 -0.51 -12.30
CA CYS A 34 6.33 -0.45 -11.29
C CYS A 34 5.64 0.91 -11.31
N LEU A 35 4.42 0.91 -11.83
CA LEU A 35 3.55 2.09 -11.88
C LEU A 35 2.82 2.35 -10.55
N LYS A 36 2.78 1.37 -9.65
CA LYS A 36 2.09 1.47 -8.35
C LYS A 36 2.94 0.92 -7.23
N PHE A 37 2.88 1.59 -6.08
CA PHE A 37 3.55 1.19 -4.84
C PHE A 37 2.56 1.24 -3.69
N HIS A 38 2.55 0.20 -2.87
CA HIS A 38 1.71 0.11 -1.69
C HIS A 38 2.57 0.34 -0.46
N VAL A 39 2.29 1.40 0.29
CA VAL A 39 3.02 1.77 1.50
C VAL A 39 2.18 1.39 2.70
N ALA A 40 2.68 0.49 3.53
CA ALA A 40 2.06 0.13 4.80
C ALA A 40 2.30 1.20 5.87
N GLY A 41 1.50 1.19 6.94
CA GLY A 41 1.54 2.22 7.98
C GLY A 41 2.84 2.25 8.82
N ASP A 42 3.74 1.28 8.61
CA ASP A 42 5.09 1.23 9.15
C ASP A 42 6.18 1.74 8.18
N ASN A 43 5.77 2.38 7.07
CA ASN A 43 6.62 2.89 5.99
C ASN A 43 7.31 1.79 5.16
N LEU A 44 6.84 0.54 5.22
CA LEU A 44 7.27 -0.48 4.27
C LEU A 44 6.62 -0.26 2.91
N VAL A 45 7.42 -0.35 1.85
CA VAL A 45 6.98 -0.20 0.46
C VAL A 45 6.92 -1.57 -0.19
N PHE A 46 5.75 -1.89 -0.73
CA PHE A 46 5.47 -3.09 -1.49
C PHE A 46 5.22 -2.72 -2.95
N LEU A 47 5.72 -3.54 -3.87
CA LEU A 47 5.52 -3.33 -5.30
C LEU A 47 4.07 -3.66 -5.70
N SER A 48 3.65 -3.21 -6.88
CA SER A 48 2.29 -3.44 -7.37
C SER A 48 1.88 -4.92 -7.40
N HIS A 49 2.83 -5.83 -7.65
CA HIS A 49 2.56 -7.28 -7.66
C HIS A 49 2.57 -7.91 -6.26
N GLU A 50 3.03 -7.18 -5.25
CA GLU A 50 3.10 -7.62 -3.86
C GLU A 50 1.94 -7.08 -3.02
N TYR A 51 0.86 -6.63 -3.67
CA TYR A 51 -0.32 -6.09 -2.99
C TYR A 51 -0.87 -7.05 -1.90
N ASP A 52 -0.93 -8.34 -2.20
CA ASP A 52 -1.40 -9.35 -1.22
C ASP A 52 -0.51 -9.38 0.04
N LYS A 53 0.81 -9.27 -0.14
CA LYS A 53 1.76 -9.16 0.97
C LYS A 53 1.58 -7.86 1.74
N ALA A 54 1.36 -6.75 1.04
CA ALA A 54 1.13 -5.45 1.65
C ALA A 54 -0.12 -5.46 2.55
N VAL A 55 -1.22 -6.05 2.08
CA VAL A 55 -2.46 -6.21 2.84
C VAL A 55 -2.26 -7.16 4.02
N SER A 56 -1.62 -8.31 3.81
CA SER A 56 -1.35 -9.29 4.87
C SER A 56 -0.47 -8.69 5.97
N HIS A 57 0.56 -7.95 5.57
CA HIS A 57 1.45 -7.23 6.48
C HIS A 57 0.71 -6.13 7.25
N GLN A 58 -0.08 -5.30 6.57
CA GLN A 58 -0.90 -4.27 7.22
C GLN A 58 -1.86 -4.86 8.24
N LYS A 59 -2.51 -5.99 7.92
CA LYS A 59 -3.39 -6.71 8.84
C LYS A 59 -2.64 -7.26 10.06
N THR A 60 -1.38 -7.64 9.88
CA THR A 60 -0.53 -8.20 10.94
C THR A 60 0.05 -7.11 11.83
N VAL A 61 0.54 -6.01 11.25
CA VAL A 61 1.10 -4.88 11.99
C VAL A 61 0.00 -4.09 12.70
N GLY A 62 -1.16 -3.93 12.06
CA GLY A 62 -2.33 -3.25 12.63
C GLY A 62 -2.11 -1.77 12.96
N LYS A 63 -1.05 -1.13 12.44
CA LYS A 63 -0.75 0.29 12.64
C LYS A 63 -0.92 1.07 11.34
N GLY A 64 -1.63 2.19 11.41
CA GLY A 64 -1.84 3.09 10.26
C GLY A 64 -2.74 2.48 9.19
N GLU A 65 -2.64 3.03 7.97
CA GLU A 65 -3.43 2.64 6.81
C GLU A 65 -2.49 2.30 5.63
N LEU A 66 -2.89 1.33 4.82
CA LEU A 66 -2.18 1.01 3.58
C LEU A 66 -2.50 2.11 2.55
N LYS A 67 -1.50 2.90 2.18
CA LYS A 67 -1.61 3.92 1.12
C LYS A 67 -1.06 3.38 -0.19
N THR A 68 -1.63 3.81 -1.31
CA THR A 68 -1.14 3.45 -2.65
C THR A 68 -0.77 4.71 -3.41
N TYR A 69 0.41 4.68 -4.03
CA TYR A 69 0.98 5.76 -4.85
C TYR A 69 1.30 5.24 -6.25
#